data_AF-A0A2N7VCM2-F1
#
_entry.id   AF-A0A2N7VCM2-F1
#
_cell.length_a   1.000
_cell.length_b   1.000
_cell.length_c   1.000
_cell.angle_alpha   90.00
_cell.angle_beta   90.00
_cell.angle_gamma   90.00
#
_symmetry.space_group_name_H-M   'P 1'
#
loop_
_entity.id
_entity.type
_entity.pdbx_description
1 polymer ?
#
loop_
_entity_poly.entity_id
_entity_poly.type
_entity_poly.pdbx_seq_one_letter_code
_entity_poly.pdbx_strand_id
1 'polypeptide(L)'
;MSKPNLFIGAFGARALRCALLAVLSIVPLAARAEAARADPIDTAMQNCSARADRSSTPGQVQCIEAARDAWQQAIDSAMRSIAANAPEDQKRGWAQSQARWLAWRTEEQALLRAVFATTRGSSYTITQANVLLQSVRDRALAVRHAAARFAPPAPAVVAASGASSASVAAFGGSSVPDAPAASSPVAPRSQSEDARAHEERMRPCNSDGACEHAQFDLRRYERALRDKLPARARPTLMRAQRAWWLYFDATSPLGTEAERADLIGERVATIKRLSETVGSD
;
A
#
# COMPACT_ATOMS: atom_id res chain seq x y z
N MET A 1 -27.00 58.93 -29.97
CA MET A 1 -27.20 57.82 -29.01
C MET A 1 -26.36 58.10 -27.77
N SER A 2 -27.05 58.56 -26.72
CA SER A 2 -26.66 58.84 -25.33
C SER A 2 -25.94 57.66 -24.65
N LYS A 3 -25.12 57.76 -23.59
CA LYS A 3 -24.70 58.81 -22.64
C LYS A 3 -23.51 58.27 -21.77
N PRO A 4 -22.85 59.11 -20.95
CA PRO A 4 -21.53 58.89 -20.35
C PRO A 4 -21.52 58.28 -18.93
N ASN A 5 -20.31 57.95 -18.45
CA ASN A 5 -19.97 57.66 -17.05
C ASN A 5 -20.32 58.82 -16.11
N LEU A 6 -20.84 58.50 -14.93
CA LEU A 6 -21.00 59.41 -13.79
C LEU A 6 -20.68 58.67 -12.49
N PHE A 7 -19.65 59.18 -11.80
CA PHE A 7 -19.41 59.03 -10.37
C PHE A 7 -20.63 59.51 -9.56
N ILE A 8 -20.81 58.97 -8.34
CA ILE A 8 -21.08 59.69 -7.07
C ILE A 8 -21.37 58.63 -5.99
N GLY A 9 -20.69 58.75 -4.85
CA GLY A 9 -20.83 57.86 -3.70
C GLY A 9 -21.99 58.21 -2.78
N ALA A 10 -22.18 57.36 -1.77
CA ALA A 10 -22.87 57.73 -0.53
C ALA A 10 -22.29 56.93 0.65
N PHE A 11 -21.66 57.67 1.57
CA PHE A 11 -21.39 57.27 2.94
C PHE A 11 -22.69 57.34 3.77
N GLY A 12 -22.82 56.46 4.76
CA GLY A 12 -23.83 56.51 5.84
C GLY A 12 -24.93 55.45 5.67
N ALA A 13 -25.28 54.61 6.64
CA ALA A 13 -25.29 54.84 8.07
C ALA A 13 -24.88 53.57 8.84
N ARG A 14 -24.04 53.77 9.85
CA ARG A 14 -23.87 52.86 10.98
C ARG A 14 -25.13 52.90 11.85
N ALA A 15 -25.37 51.75 12.48
CA ALA A 15 -25.99 51.54 13.78
C ALA A 15 -27.34 50.80 13.78
N LEU A 16 -27.38 49.84 14.71
CA LEU A 16 -28.53 49.17 15.28
C LEU A 16 -29.02 47.89 14.60
N ARG A 17 -28.36 46.78 14.95
CA ARG A 17 -29.01 45.60 15.57
C ARG A 17 -27.97 44.59 16.06
N CYS A 18 -27.31 44.97 17.16
CA CYS A 18 -26.73 44.02 18.10
C CYS A 18 -27.87 43.41 18.92
N ALA A 19 -28.20 42.13 18.72
CA ALA A 19 -28.75 41.21 19.73
C ALA A 19 -29.19 39.89 19.08
N LEU A 20 -28.26 39.17 18.44
CA LEU A 20 -28.45 37.77 18.03
C LEU A 20 -27.09 37.08 17.83
N LEU A 21 -26.11 37.41 18.67
CA LEU A 21 -24.77 36.83 18.67
C LEU A 21 -24.32 36.58 20.12
N ALA A 22 -25.00 35.67 20.82
CA ALA A 22 -24.58 35.32 22.19
C ALA A 22 -25.05 33.94 22.67
N VAL A 23 -25.21 32.92 21.82
CA VAL A 23 -25.21 31.50 22.26
C VAL A 23 -24.71 30.60 21.13
N LEU A 24 -23.43 30.71 20.77
CA LEU A 24 -22.71 29.64 20.09
C LEU A 24 -21.52 29.31 20.99
N SER A 25 -21.82 28.53 22.02
CA SER A 25 -20.83 27.91 22.89
C SER A 25 -19.84 27.16 22.01
N ILE A 26 -18.61 27.68 21.95
CA ILE A 26 -17.46 27.00 21.36
C ILE A 26 -17.17 25.81 22.27
N VAL A 27 -17.81 24.68 22.00
CA VAL A 27 -17.31 23.38 22.45
C VAL A 27 -16.15 23.07 21.50
N PRO A 28 -14.89 22.97 21.98
CA PRO A 28 -13.88 22.36 21.15
C PRO A 28 -14.30 20.89 21.02
N LEU A 29 -14.93 20.53 19.91
CA LEU A 29 -14.95 19.14 19.47
C LEU A 29 -13.48 18.74 19.35
N ALA A 30 -12.96 18.07 20.38
CA ALA A 30 -11.76 17.25 20.25
C ALA A 30 -12.10 15.99 19.43
N ALA A 31 -12.77 16.16 18.29
CA ALA A 31 -12.67 15.24 17.18
C ALA A 31 -11.39 15.61 16.43
N ARG A 32 -10.24 15.46 17.10
CA ARG A 32 -9.03 15.17 16.35
C ARG A 32 -9.33 13.80 15.76
N ALA A 33 -9.70 13.76 14.48
CA ALA A 33 -9.40 12.59 13.68
C ALA A 33 -7.93 12.30 14.01
N GLU A 34 -7.68 11.20 14.72
CA GLU A 34 -6.33 10.76 15.04
C GLU A 34 -5.65 10.66 13.68
N ALA A 35 -4.91 11.68 13.28
CA ALA A 35 -4.20 11.66 12.02
C ALA A 35 -3.33 10.42 12.14
N ALA A 36 -3.64 9.39 11.34
CA ALA A 36 -2.91 8.13 11.39
C ALA A 36 -1.44 8.51 11.36
N ARG A 37 -0.72 8.19 12.44
CA ARG A 37 0.68 8.64 12.57
C ARG A 37 1.40 8.20 11.31
N ALA A 38 2.08 9.14 10.66
CA ALA A 38 2.87 8.84 9.49
C ALA A 38 3.80 7.66 9.80
N ASP A 39 4.00 6.77 8.83
CA ASP A 39 4.89 5.63 9.03
C ASP A 39 6.28 6.13 9.47
N PRO A 40 6.92 5.51 10.48
CA PRO A 40 8.25 5.92 10.92
C PRO A 40 9.30 5.89 9.78
N ILE A 41 9.13 5.04 8.76
CA ILE A 41 10.02 5.00 7.59
C ILE A 41 9.88 6.29 6.77
N ASP A 42 8.65 6.76 6.53
CA ASP A 42 8.41 8.01 5.80
C ASP A 42 8.89 9.22 6.61
N THR A 43 8.69 9.19 7.93
CA THR A 43 9.21 10.22 8.84
C THR A 43 10.75 10.27 8.81
N ALA A 44 11.40 9.11 8.84
CA ALA A 44 12.86 9.02 8.73
C ALA A 44 13.37 9.55 7.38
N MET A 45 12.65 9.27 6.28
CA MET A 45 12.96 9.81 4.96
C MET A 45 12.86 11.35 4.95
N GLN A 46 11.77 11.91 5.47
CA GLN A 46 11.59 13.37 5.56
C GLN A 46 12.70 14.03 6.36
N ASN A 47 13.06 13.44 7.51
CA ASN A 47 14.18 13.91 8.33
C ASN A 47 15.52 13.80 7.59
N CYS A 48 15.76 12.73 6.84
CA CYS A 48 16.97 12.57 6.02
C CYS A 48 17.08 13.67 4.96
N SER A 49 16.00 13.93 4.23
CA SER A 49 15.94 14.94 3.17
C SER A 49 16.12 16.37 3.68
N ALA A 50 15.78 16.64 4.95
CA ALA A 50 15.94 17.95 5.58
C ALA A 50 17.40 18.23 6.04
N ARG A 51 18.29 17.24 6.02
CA ARG A 51 19.68 17.42 6.45
C ARG A 51 20.48 18.24 5.43
N ALA A 52 21.29 19.17 5.92
CA ALA A 52 22.13 20.03 5.07
C ALA A 52 23.08 19.22 4.16
N ASP A 53 23.65 18.12 4.66
CA ASP A 53 24.54 17.22 3.90
C ASP A 53 23.82 16.35 2.87
N ARG A 54 22.48 16.35 2.85
CA ARG A 54 21.63 15.62 1.89
C ARG A 54 20.89 16.52 0.92
N SER A 55 21.19 17.82 0.89
CA SER A 55 20.53 18.81 0.02
C SER A 55 20.80 18.63 -1.48
N SER A 56 21.91 17.99 -1.85
CA SER A 56 22.25 17.72 -3.25
C SER A 56 21.35 16.64 -3.86
N THR A 57 21.21 16.60 -5.20
CA THR A 57 20.44 15.55 -5.89
C THR A 57 20.88 14.13 -5.49
N PRO A 58 22.19 13.79 -5.48
CA PRO A 58 22.62 12.47 -5.02
C PRO A 58 22.26 12.21 -3.55
N GLY A 59 22.36 13.23 -2.69
CA GLY A 59 21.97 13.13 -1.27
C GLY A 59 20.48 12.84 -1.08
N GLN A 60 19.62 13.49 -1.87
CA GLN A 60 18.17 13.21 -1.88
C GLN A 60 17.86 11.79 -2.38
N VAL A 61 18.51 11.35 -3.46
CA VAL A 61 18.36 9.98 -3.97
C VAL A 61 18.78 8.96 -2.92
N GLN A 62 19.88 9.17 -2.22
CA GLN A 62 20.31 8.30 -1.12
C GLN A 62 19.27 8.20 0.01
N CYS A 63 18.58 9.29 0.35
CA CYS A 63 17.49 9.25 1.34
C CYS A 63 16.30 8.42 0.84
N ILE A 64 15.93 8.55 -0.43
CA ILE A 64 14.84 7.77 -1.05
C ILE A 64 15.21 6.28 -1.13
N GLU A 65 16.45 5.95 -1.48
CA GLU A 65 16.93 4.57 -1.53
C GLU A 65 16.98 3.93 -0.14
N ALA A 66 17.47 4.63 0.87
CA ALA A 66 17.44 4.15 2.25
C ALA A 66 16.00 3.88 2.73
N ALA A 67 15.04 4.75 2.37
CA ALA A 67 13.63 4.54 2.67
C ALA A 67 13.06 3.32 1.94
N ARG A 68 13.41 3.13 0.66
CA ARG A 68 13.00 1.95 -0.12
C ARG A 68 13.52 0.66 0.51
N ASP A 69 14.78 0.65 0.95
CA ASP A 69 15.39 -0.53 1.57
C ASP A 69 14.74 -0.83 2.94
N ALA A 70 14.38 0.20 3.72
CA ALA A 70 13.60 0.04 4.94
C ALA A 70 12.17 -0.50 4.68
N TRP A 71 11.50 -0.02 3.62
CA TRP A 71 10.21 -0.57 3.20
C TRP A 71 10.33 -2.02 2.71
N GLN A 72 11.43 -2.40 2.06
CA GLN A 72 11.70 -3.80 1.71
C GLN A 72 11.83 -4.68 2.95
N GLN A 73 12.58 -4.24 3.96
CA GLN A 73 12.67 -4.98 5.23
C GLN A 73 11.32 -5.13 5.92
N ALA A 74 10.45 -4.12 5.80
CA ALA A 74 9.08 -4.18 6.28
C ALA A 74 8.23 -5.23 5.56
N ILE A 75 8.38 -5.38 4.23
CA ILE A 75 7.77 -6.47 3.46
C ILE A 75 8.26 -7.81 4.03
N ASP A 76 9.57 -7.98 4.17
CA ASP A 76 10.15 -9.25 4.60
C ASP A 76 9.69 -9.65 6.02
N SER A 77 9.59 -8.67 6.92
CA SER A 77 9.06 -8.89 8.27
C SER A 77 7.58 -9.28 8.26
N ALA A 78 6.76 -8.60 7.44
CA ALA A 78 5.34 -8.92 7.34
C ALA A 78 5.11 -10.29 6.67
N MET A 79 5.90 -10.65 5.66
CA MET A 79 5.88 -11.97 5.04
C MET A 79 6.23 -13.08 6.03
N ARG A 80 7.23 -12.87 6.91
CA ARG A 80 7.54 -13.82 8.00
C ARG A 80 6.36 -13.96 8.97
N SER A 81 5.66 -12.88 9.30
CA SER A 81 4.47 -12.92 10.15
C SER A 81 3.33 -13.71 9.50
N ILE A 82 3.07 -13.52 8.20
CA ILE A 82 2.08 -14.31 7.46
C ILE A 82 2.45 -15.79 7.48
N ALA A 83 3.72 -16.13 7.20
CA ALA A 83 4.18 -17.52 7.21
C ALA A 83 4.03 -18.20 8.59
N ALA A 84 4.18 -17.44 9.67
CA ALA A 84 4.02 -17.95 11.03
C ALA A 84 2.53 -18.14 11.42
N ASN A 85 1.66 -17.21 11.05
CA ASN A 85 0.33 -17.10 11.67
C ASN A 85 -0.86 -17.39 10.74
N ALA A 86 -0.69 -17.31 9.41
CA ALA A 86 -1.80 -17.50 8.47
C ALA A 86 -2.21 -18.98 8.33
N PRO A 87 -3.43 -19.29 7.85
CA PRO A 87 -3.80 -20.63 7.39
C PRO A 87 -2.92 -21.14 6.22
N GLU A 88 -2.76 -22.45 6.05
CA GLU A 88 -1.83 -23.04 5.07
C GLU A 88 -2.12 -22.70 3.60
N ASP A 89 -3.39 -22.56 3.23
CA ASP A 89 -3.82 -22.05 1.92
C ASP A 89 -3.34 -20.61 1.71
N GLN A 90 -3.53 -19.75 2.71
CA GLN A 90 -3.09 -18.35 2.67
C GLN A 90 -1.56 -18.22 2.66
N LYS A 91 -0.85 -19.06 3.43
CA LYS A 91 0.63 -19.08 3.40
C LYS A 91 1.15 -19.34 1.99
N ARG A 92 0.59 -20.36 1.31
CA ARG A 92 0.99 -20.71 -0.06
C ARG A 92 0.65 -19.60 -1.05
N GLY A 93 -0.56 -19.03 -0.95
CA GLY A 93 -0.99 -17.91 -1.78
C GLY A 93 -0.06 -16.70 -1.65
N TRP A 94 0.21 -16.25 -0.43
CA TRP A 94 1.10 -15.11 -0.17
C TRP A 94 2.55 -15.39 -0.58
N ALA A 95 3.06 -16.61 -0.37
CA ALA A 95 4.40 -17.00 -0.84
C ALA A 95 4.51 -16.93 -2.36
N GLN A 96 3.50 -17.42 -3.09
CA GLN A 96 3.43 -17.32 -4.54
C GLN A 96 3.33 -15.86 -5.01
N SER A 97 2.43 -15.07 -4.42
CA SER A 97 2.32 -13.63 -4.67
C SER A 97 3.67 -12.93 -4.50
N GLN A 98 4.41 -13.24 -3.42
CA GLN A 98 5.71 -12.64 -3.15
C GLN A 98 6.76 -13.03 -4.20
N ALA A 99 6.84 -14.31 -4.60
CA ALA A 99 7.75 -14.75 -5.64
C ALA A 99 7.46 -14.06 -6.99
N ARG A 100 6.19 -13.91 -7.35
CA ARG A 100 5.77 -13.20 -8.56
C ARG A 100 6.05 -11.70 -8.48
N TRP A 101 5.86 -11.08 -7.31
CA TRP A 101 6.20 -9.68 -7.09
C TRP A 101 7.69 -9.44 -7.34
N LEU A 102 8.58 -10.23 -6.74
CA LEU A 102 10.03 -10.12 -6.94
C LEU A 102 10.45 -10.30 -8.41
N ALA A 103 9.85 -11.27 -9.11
CA ALA A 103 10.08 -11.47 -10.53
C ALA A 103 9.66 -10.24 -11.36
N TRP A 104 8.49 -9.67 -11.05
CA TRP A 104 8.03 -8.42 -11.67
C TRP A 104 8.98 -7.25 -11.37
N ARG A 105 9.44 -7.08 -10.12
CA ARG A 105 10.37 -6.00 -9.74
C ARG A 105 11.64 -5.98 -10.59
N THR A 106 12.16 -7.15 -10.92
CA THR A 106 13.35 -7.30 -11.77
C THR A 106 13.09 -6.77 -13.19
N GLU A 107 11.99 -7.18 -13.81
CA GLU A 107 11.63 -6.71 -15.16
C GLU A 107 11.21 -5.23 -15.17
N GLU A 108 10.52 -4.77 -14.12
CA GLU A 108 10.12 -3.37 -13.96
C GLU A 108 11.33 -2.46 -13.87
N GLN A 109 12.38 -2.85 -13.14
CA GLN A 109 13.61 -2.06 -13.06
C GLN A 109 14.28 -1.92 -14.44
N ALA A 110 14.21 -2.94 -15.29
CA ALA A 110 14.68 -2.85 -16.67
C ALA A 110 13.85 -1.86 -17.51
N LEU A 111 12.52 -1.89 -17.37
CA LEU A 111 11.63 -0.91 -18.01
C LEU A 111 11.93 0.52 -17.55
N LEU A 112 12.03 0.75 -16.24
CA LEU A 112 12.31 2.06 -15.68
C LEU A 112 13.64 2.61 -16.19
N ARG A 113 14.71 1.79 -16.20
CA ARG A 113 15.99 2.20 -16.80
C ARG A 113 15.84 2.60 -18.26
N ALA A 114 15.06 1.85 -19.05
CA ALA A 114 14.85 2.17 -20.46
C ALA A 114 14.06 3.47 -20.67
N VAL A 115 13.04 3.75 -19.84
CA VAL A 115 12.29 5.01 -19.87
C VAL A 115 13.18 6.18 -19.48
N PHE A 116 13.84 6.13 -18.33
CA PHE A 116 14.63 7.25 -17.82
C PHE A 116 15.92 7.50 -18.62
N ALA A 117 16.43 6.51 -19.35
CA ALA A 117 17.51 6.72 -20.32
C ALA A 117 17.13 7.64 -21.50
N THR A 118 15.83 7.94 -21.66
CA THR A 118 15.32 8.91 -22.66
C THR A 118 15.07 10.30 -22.09
N THR A 119 15.50 10.57 -20.86
CA THR A 119 15.29 11.85 -20.17
C THR A 119 16.60 12.56 -19.87
N ARG A 120 16.55 13.88 -19.70
CA ARG A 120 17.71 14.70 -19.32
C ARG A 120 17.42 15.55 -18.08
N GLY A 121 18.44 15.76 -17.25
CA GLY A 121 18.35 16.61 -16.05
C GLY A 121 18.20 15.82 -14.74
N SER A 122 18.66 16.44 -13.66
CA SER A 122 18.72 15.85 -12.31
C SER A 122 17.34 15.63 -11.66
N SER A 123 16.31 16.34 -12.12
CA SER A 123 14.93 16.18 -11.66
C SER A 123 14.38 14.77 -11.95
N TYR A 124 14.74 14.20 -13.09
CA TYR A 124 14.31 12.85 -13.47
C TYR A 124 15.01 11.76 -12.68
N THR A 125 16.24 12.00 -12.18
CA THR A 125 16.91 11.07 -11.27
C THR A 125 16.13 10.90 -9.96
N ILE A 126 15.68 12.01 -9.37
CA ILE A 126 14.82 11.99 -8.17
C ILE A 126 13.46 11.34 -8.49
N THR A 127 12.90 11.64 -9.67
CA THR A 127 11.63 11.04 -10.11
C THR A 127 11.75 9.52 -10.24
N GLN A 128 12.83 9.02 -10.86
CA GLN A 128 13.09 7.58 -10.98
C GLN A 128 13.18 6.90 -9.62
N ALA A 129 13.92 7.50 -8.68
CA ALA A 129 14.04 6.98 -7.32
C ALA A 129 12.68 6.91 -6.62
N ASN A 130 11.85 7.94 -6.76
CA ASN A 130 10.49 7.96 -6.19
C ASN A 130 9.57 6.90 -6.80
N VAL A 131 9.60 6.69 -8.13
CA VAL A 131 8.80 5.64 -8.78
C VAL A 131 9.18 4.26 -8.24
N LEU A 132 10.47 4.00 -8.04
CA LEU A 132 10.94 2.77 -7.43
C LEU A 132 10.44 2.63 -5.98
N LEU A 133 10.50 3.70 -5.19
CA LEU A 133 10.06 3.73 -3.80
C LEU A 133 8.57 3.41 -3.65
N GLN A 134 7.68 4.09 -4.38
CA GLN A 134 6.22 3.98 -4.17
C GLN A 134 5.75 2.52 -4.29
N SER A 135 6.13 1.82 -5.35
CA SER A 135 5.76 0.41 -5.55
C SER A 135 6.25 -0.56 -4.44
N VAL A 136 7.33 -0.22 -3.72
CA VAL A 136 7.82 -1.02 -2.57
C VAL A 136 7.02 -0.65 -1.32
N ARG A 137 6.74 0.63 -1.11
CA ARG A 137 5.89 1.13 -0.03
C ARG A 137 4.48 0.57 -0.10
N ASP A 138 3.83 0.62 -1.26
CA ASP A 138 2.47 0.12 -1.48
C ASP A 138 2.39 -1.39 -1.19
N ARG A 139 3.38 -2.16 -1.69
CA ARG A 139 3.50 -3.59 -1.35
C ARG A 139 3.67 -3.81 0.15
N ALA A 140 4.51 -3.03 0.82
CA ALA A 140 4.74 -3.16 2.26
C ALA A 140 3.46 -2.91 3.06
N LEU A 141 2.69 -1.90 2.69
CA LEU A 141 1.40 -1.59 3.32
C LEU A 141 0.39 -2.72 3.09
N ALA A 142 0.27 -3.23 1.86
CA ALA A 142 -0.63 -4.34 1.54
C ALA A 142 -0.28 -5.62 2.33
N VAL A 143 1.00 -6.00 2.38
CA VAL A 143 1.44 -7.20 3.11
C VAL A 143 1.32 -7.02 4.62
N ARG A 144 1.56 -5.82 5.16
CA ARG A 144 1.32 -5.52 6.59
C ARG A 144 -0.16 -5.59 6.94
N HIS A 145 -1.04 -5.07 6.09
CA HIS A 145 -2.48 -5.17 6.29
C HIS A 145 -2.90 -6.64 6.33
N ALA A 146 -2.43 -7.45 5.39
CA ALA A 146 -2.68 -8.89 5.39
C ALA A 146 -2.13 -9.59 6.64
N ALA A 147 -0.89 -9.29 7.04
CA ALA A 147 -0.28 -9.86 8.24
C ALA A 147 -1.09 -9.53 9.51
N ALA A 148 -1.65 -8.33 9.61
CA ALA A 148 -2.49 -7.93 10.74
C ALA A 148 -3.78 -8.75 10.83
N ARG A 149 -4.37 -9.16 9.69
CA ARG A 149 -5.57 -10.04 9.67
C ARG A 149 -5.30 -11.43 10.25
N PHE A 150 -4.06 -11.90 10.19
CA PHE A 150 -3.65 -13.20 10.71
C PHE A 150 -2.94 -13.13 12.07
N ALA A 151 -2.70 -11.93 12.60
CA ALA A 151 -2.00 -11.78 13.86
C ALA A 151 -2.80 -12.46 15.00
N PRO A 152 -2.14 -13.16 15.93
CA PRO A 152 -2.82 -13.70 17.09
C PRO A 152 -3.52 -12.55 17.85
N PRO A 153 -4.68 -12.80 18.45
CA PRO A 153 -5.34 -11.79 19.27
C PRO A 153 -4.35 -11.30 20.31
N ALA A 154 -4.25 -9.97 20.46
CA ALA A 154 -3.37 -9.38 21.46
C ALA A 154 -3.63 -10.04 22.81
N PRO A 155 -2.59 -10.41 23.58
CA PRO A 155 -2.81 -10.94 24.92
C PRO A 155 -3.68 -9.93 25.66
N ALA A 156 -4.81 -10.41 26.19
CA ALA A 156 -5.71 -9.57 26.95
C ALA A 156 -4.85 -8.85 27.99
N VAL A 157 -4.88 -7.51 27.95
CA VAL A 157 -4.23 -6.69 28.96
C VAL A 157 -5.02 -6.96 30.23
N VAL A 158 -4.64 -8.00 30.98
CA VAL A 158 -5.08 -8.21 32.34
C VAL A 158 -4.60 -6.98 33.07
N ALA A 159 -5.54 -6.04 33.28
CA ALA A 159 -5.34 -4.94 34.19
C ALA A 159 -4.91 -5.57 35.51
N ALA A 160 -3.63 -5.42 35.83
CA ALA A 160 -3.07 -5.83 37.10
C ALA A 160 -3.64 -4.88 38.16
N SER A 161 -4.88 -5.13 38.57
CA SER A 161 -5.38 -4.69 39.87
C SER A 161 -4.67 -5.54 40.90
N GLY A 162 -3.65 -4.96 41.52
CA GLY A 162 -2.95 -5.57 42.63
C GLY A 162 -3.94 -5.97 43.73
N ALA A 163 -3.92 -7.25 44.09
CA ALA A 163 -4.39 -7.73 45.37
C ALA A 163 -3.56 -8.96 45.74
N SER A 164 -2.58 -8.73 46.60
CA SER A 164 -1.89 -9.77 47.35
C SER A 164 -2.90 -10.55 48.18
N SER A 165 -2.89 -11.88 48.07
CA SER A 165 -3.25 -12.76 49.18
C SER A 165 -2.48 -14.06 49.04
N ALA A 166 -1.81 -14.40 50.13
CA ALA A 166 -0.96 -15.55 50.29
C ALA A 166 -1.75 -16.74 50.85
N SER A 167 -1.12 -17.92 50.74
CA SER A 167 -1.40 -19.19 51.47
C SER A 167 -2.68 -19.95 51.07
N VAL A 168 -2.71 -21.27 50.95
CA VAL A 168 -2.14 -22.35 51.79
C VAL A 168 -1.82 -23.59 50.94
N ALA A 169 -0.81 -24.36 51.38
CA ALA A 169 -0.37 -25.64 50.83
C ALA A 169 -1.27 -26.82 51.27
N ALA A 170 -1.42 -27.85 50.43
CA ALA A 170 -1.55 -29.24 50.89
C ALA A 170 -1.30 -30.29 49.78
N PHE A 171 -0.54 -31.29 50.21
CA PHE A 171 -0.06 -32.54 49.62
C PHE A 171 -1.02 -33.40 48.77
N GLY A 172 -0.42 -34.16 47.84
CA GLY A 172 -0.58 -35.63 47.78
C GLY A 172 -0.97 -36.23 46.43
N GLY A 173 -0.16 -37.18 45.94
CA GLY A 173 -0.64 -38.26 45.06
C GLY A 173 0.13 -38.49 43.76
N SER A 174 0.91 -39.57 43.73
CA SER A 174 1.71 -40.09 42.62
C SER A 174 0.91 -40.81 41.51
N SER A 175 1.49 -40.81 40.29
CA SER A 175 1.67 -41.95 39.34
C SER A 175 0.39 -42.57 38.70
N VAL A 176 0.26 -42.85 37.40
CA VAL A 176 1.11 -43.51 36.35
C VAL A 176 0.46 -43.20 34.97
N PRO A 177 1.18 -43.26 33.83
CA PRO A 177 0.66 -42.91 32.50
C PRO A 177 0.03 -44.10 31.75
N ASP A 178 -0.84 -43.85 30.77
CA ASP A 178 -0.82 -44.54 29.47
C ASP A 178 -1.86 -44.04 28.45
N ALA A 179 -1.50 -44.29 27.20
CA ALA A 179 -2.29 -44.34 25.97
C ALA A 179 -2.32 -43.10 25.03
N PRO A 180 -1.84 -43.25 23.77
CA PRO A 180 -1.86 -42.21 22.76
C PRO A 180 -3.25 -42.12 22.12
N ALA A 181 -3.86 -40.93 22.16
CA ALA A 181 -5.00 -40.64 21.30
C ALA A 181 -4.51 -40.55 19.85
N ALA A 182 -5.04 -41.46 19.04
CA ALA A 182 -4.79 -41.58 17.61
C ALA A 182 -4.87 -40.23 16.90
N SER A 183 -3.77 -39.86 16.27
CA SER A 183 -3.73 -38.81 15.25
C SER A 183 -4.46 -39.32 14.01
N SER A 184 -5.75 -38.99 13.88
CA SER A 184 -6.43 -39.11 12.59
C SER A 184 -5.77 -38.14 11.60
N PRO A 185 -5.29 -38.59 10.44
CA PRO A 185 -4.78 -37.70 9.41
C PRO A 185 -5.99 -37.07 8.72
N VAL A 186 -6.41 -35.89 9.18
CA VAL A 186 -7.39 -35.10 8.41
C VAL A 186 -6.69 -34.63 7.14
N ALA A 187 -7.25 -35.08 6.03
CA ALA A 187 -6.70 -35.07 4.69
C ALA A 187 -6.50 -33.66 4.11
N PRO A 188 -5.51 -33.47 3.21
CA PRO A 188 -5.23 -32.22 2.49
C PRO A 188 -6.28 -31.84 1.41
N ARG A 189 -7.49 -32.43 1.41
CA ARG A 189 -8.51 -32.20 0.37
C ARG A 189 -9.41 -30.99 0.63
N SER A 190 -9.87 -30.76 1.87
CA SER A 190 -10.83 -29.68 2.18
C SER A 190 -10.25 -28.29 1.92
N GLN A 191 -8.98 -28.07 2.24
CA GLN A 191 -8.30 -26.79 2.05
C GLN A 191 -8.11 -26.41 0.57
N SER A 192 -8.08 -27.41 -0.33
CA SER A 192 -8.02 -27.16 -1.77
C SER A 192 -9.37 -26.77 -2.35
N GLU A 193 -10.47 -27.23 -1.75
CA GLU A 193 -11.83 -26.92 -2.18
C GLU A 193 -12.25 -25.52 -1.70
N ASP A 194 -11.86 -25.11 -0.50
CA ASP A 194 -12.16 -23.77 0.04
C ASP A 194 -11.44 -22.64 -0.73
N ALA A 195 -10.17 -22.85 -1.09
CA ALA A 195 -9.40 -21.91 -1.92
C ALA A 195 -9.98 -21.82 -3.34
N ARG A 196 -10.38 -22.94 -3.94
CA ARG A 196 -11.07 -22.97 -5.24
C ARG A 196 -12.43 -22.29 -5.19
N ALA A 197 -13.19 -22.49 -4.12
CA ALA A 197 -14.46 -21.82 -3.89
C ALA A 197 -14.28 -20.31 -3.64
N HIS A 198 -13.15 -19.87 -3.08
CA HIS A 198 -12.82 -18.44 -2.95
C HIS A 198 -12.44 -17.83 -4.30
N GLU A 199 -11.61 -18.50 -5.11
CA GLU A 199 -11.32 -18.10 -6.49
C GLU A 199 -12.57 -18.10 -7.38
N GLU A 200 -13.45 -19.10 -7.27
CA GLU A 200 -14.73 -19.16 -7.97
C GLU A 200 -15.73 -18.08 -7.51
N ARG A 201 -15.57 -17.55 -6.29
CA ARG A 201 -16.36 -16.42 -5.78
C ARG A 201 -15.89 -15.06 -6.31
N MET A 202 -14.65 -14.95 -6.79
CA MET A 202 -14.20 -13.72 -7.41
C MET A 202 -14.88 -13.52 -8.75
N ARG A 203 -15.58 -12.41 -8.87
CA ARG A 203 -16.35 -12.16 -10.09
C ARG A 203 -15.40 -11.74 -11.21
N PRO A 204 -15.74 -12.04 -12.48
CA PRO A 204 -15.01 -11.51 -13.62
C PRO A 204 -14.88 -9.99 -13.53
N CYS A 205 -13.73 -9.43 -13.89
CA CYS A 205 -13.47 -7.99 -13.73
C CYS A 205 -14.46 -7.10 -14.53
N ASN A 206 -15.02 -7.60 -15.64
CA ASN A 206 -16.07 -6.90 -16.40
C ASN A 206 -17.45 -6.85 -15.70
N SER A 207 -17.60 -7.48 -14.54
CA SER A 207 -18.81 -7.39 -13.71
C SER A 207 -18.68 -6.38 -12.56
N ASP A 208 -17.51 -5.75 -12.43
CA ASP A 208 -17.24 -4.66 -11.49
C ASP A 208 -16.75 -3.43 -12.27
N GLY A 209 -17.53 -2.35 -12.25
CA GLY A 209 -17.22 -1.13 -12.98
C GLY A 209 -15.89 -0.49 -12.59
N ALA A 210 -15.47 -0.62 -11.31
CA ALA A 210 -14.17 -0.08 -10.87
C ALA A 210 -13.02 -0.88 -11.48
N CYS A 211 -13.11 -2.22 -11.41
CA CYS A 211 -12.13 -3.13 -12.00
C CYS A 211 -12.06 -2.96 -13.53
N GLU A 212 -13.21 -2.93 -14.22
CA GLU A 212 -13.28 -2.77 -15.68
C GLU A 212 -12.65 -1.45 -16.14
N HIS A 213 -13.00 -0.35 -15.46
CA HIS A 213 -12.44 0.97 -15.75
C HIS A 213 -10.92 1.01 -15.56
N ALA A 214 -10.42 0.46 -14.45
CA ALA A 214 -8.98 0.40 -14.20
C ALA A 214 -8.24 -0.44 -15.26
N GLN A 215 -8.80 -1.57 -15.69
CA GLN A 215 -8.21 -2.36 -16.77
C GLN A 215 -8.21 -1.63 -18.12
N PHE A 216 -9.29 -0.90 -18.42
CA PHE A 216 -9.37 -0.09 -19.63
C PHE A 216 -8.26 0.97 -19.65
N ASP A 217 -8.11 1.70 -18.55
CA ASP A 217 -7.07 2.72 -18.42
C ASP A 217 -5.66 2.13 -18.49
N LEU A 218 -5.44 0.96 -17.88
CA LEU A 218 -4.14 0.29 -17.95
C LEU A 218 -3.75 -0.02 -19.40
N ARG A 219 -4.66 -0.65 -20.16
CA ARG A 219 -4.44 -0.93 -21.59
C ARG A 219 -4.25 0.34 -22.41
N ARG A 220 -4.95 1.43 -22.06
CA ARG A 220 -4.82 2.73 -22.71
C ARG A 220 -3.41 3.30 -22.51
N TYR A 221 -2.94 3.39 -21.27
CA TYR A 221 -1.63 3.98 -20.97
C TYR A 221 -0.46 3.07 -21.38
N GLU A 222 -0.64 1.74 -21.38
CA GLU A 222 0.36 0.81 -21.94
C GLU A 222 0.60 1.05 -23.42
N ARG A 223 -0.48 1.22 -24.22
CA ARG A 223 -0.36 1.57 -25.64
C ARG A 223 0.34 2.92 -25.82
N ALA A 224 -0.08 3.92 -25.06
CA ALA A 224 0.53 5.25 -25.11
C ALA A 224 2.05 5.23 -24.79
N LEU A 225 2.45 4.49 -23.74
CA LEU A 225 3.85 4.30 -23.39
C LEU A 225 4.62 3.55 -24.48
N ARG A 226 4.07 2.45 -24.99
CA ARG A 226 4.69 1.62 -26.03
C ARG A 226 4.97 2.42 -27.31
N ASP A 227 4.02 3.27 -27.70
CA ASP A 227 4.11 4.05 -28.94
C ASP A 227 5.20 5.12 -28.86
N LYS A 228 5.42 5.69 -27.67
CA LYS A 228 6.49 6.67 -27.39
C LYS A 228 7.86 6.03 -27.10
N LEU A 229 7.90 4.77 -26.67
CA LEU A 229 9.16 4.08 -26.36
C LEU A 229 10.00 3.84 -27.63
N PRO A 230 11.34 4.03 -27.55
CA PRO A 230 12.25 3.60 -28.61
C PRO A 230 12.04 2.11 -28.95
N ALA A 231 12.10 1.75 -30.22
CA ALA A 231 11.80 0.39 -30.68
C ALA A 231 12.59 -0.69 -29.92
N ARG A 232 13.87 -0.44 -29.65
CA ARG A 232 14.76 -1.33 -28.86
C ARG A 232 14.33 -1.55 -27.41
N ALA A 233 13.58 -0.60 -26.83
CA ALA A 233 13.12 -0.65 -25.45
C ALA A 233 11.73 -1.29 -25.30
N ARG A 234 10.93 -1.38 -26.36
CA ARG A 234 9.57 -1.97 -26.30
C ARG A 234 9.51 -3.38 -25.67
N PRO A 235 10.49 -4.28 -25.88
CA PRO A 235 10.48 -5.59 -25.21
C PRO A 235 10.56 -5.52 -23.69
N THR A 236 11.18 -4.48 -23.10
CA THR A 236 11.24 -4.35 -21.62
C THR A 236 9.85 -4.06 -21.05
N LEU A 237 9.03 -3.25 -21.72
CA LEU A 237 7.64 -3.01 -21.34
C LEU A 237 6.82 -4.30 -21.37
N MET A 238 6.95 -5.08 -22.45
CA MET A 238 6.19 -6.33 -22.59
C MET A 238 6.55 -7.35 -21.52
N ARG A 239 7.84 -7.51 -21.18
CA ARG A 239 8.26 -8.42 -20.10
C ARG A 239 7.80 -7.93 -18.73
N ALA A 240 7.98 -6.64 -18.43
CA ALA A 240 7.52 -6.05 -17.18
C ALA A 240 6.01 -6.20 -17.00
N GLN A 241 5.23 -5.95 -18.06
CA GLN A 241 3.78 -6.07 -18.00
C GLN A 241 3.30 -7.52 -17.87
N ARG A 242 3.94 -8.45 -18.57
CA ARG A 242 3.65 -9.88 -18.40
C ARG A 242 3.95 -10.33 -16.97
N ALA A 243 5.09 -9.93 -16.42
CA ALA A 243 5.46 -10.28 -15.04
C ALA A 243 4.51 -9.65 -14.02
N TRP A 244 4.06 -8.41 -14.27
CA TRP A 244 3.05 -7.76 -13.44
C TRP A 244 1.71 -8.50 -13.47
N TRP A 245 1.23 -8.96 -14.63
CA TRP A 245 0.00 -9.77 -14.70
C TRP A 245 0.13 -11.07 -13.91
N LEU A 246 1.27 -11.76 -13.97
CA LEU A 246 1.50 -12.95 -13.15
C LEU A 246 1.51 -12.64 -11.64
N TYR A 247 1.96 -11.45 -11.26
CA TYR A 247 1.86 -10.97 -9.88
C TYR A 247 0.42 -10.63 -9.49
N PHE A 248 -0.32 -9.94 -10.36
CA PHE A 248 -1.72 -9.59 -10.18
C PHE A 248 -2.59 -10.83 -10.01
N ASP A 249 -2.46 -11.82 -10.89
CA ASP A 249 -3.23 -13.07 -10.83
C ASP A 249 -2.95 -13.85 -9.54
N ALA A 250 -1.70 -13.83 -9.05
CA ALA A 250 -1.33 -14.49 -7.80
C ALA A 250 -1.74 -13.72 -6.53
N THR A 251 -2.09 -12.44 -6.65
CA THR A 251 -2.34 -11.56 -5.49
C THR A 251 -3.80 -11.18 -5.35
N SER A 252 -4.50 -10.98 -6.47
CA SER A 252 -5.92 -10.61 -6.47
C SER A 252 -6.84 -11.57 -5.69
N PRO A 253 -6.60 -12.90 -5.63
CA PRO A 253 -7.41 -13.81 -4.81
C PRO A 253 -7.13 -13.74 -3.31
N LEU A 254 -6.11 -13.00 -2.87
CA LEU A 254 -5.73 -12.93 -1.46
C LEU A 254 -6.39 -11.76 -0.72
N GLY A 255 -7.17 -10.96 -1.46
CA GLY A 255 -7.80 -9.73 -1.00
C GLY A 255 -9.26 -9.62 -1.41
N THR A 256 -9.79 -8.43 -1.21
CA THR A 256 -11.15 -8.04 -1.60
C THR A 256 -11.19 -7.58 -3.06
N GLU A 257 -12.41 -7.49 -3.61
CA GLU A 257 -12.67 -6.91 -4.93
C GLU A 257 -12.14 -5.47 -5.06
N ALA A 258 -12.22 -4.67 -3.98
CA ALA A 258 -11.67 -3.32 -3.93
C ALA A 258 -10.13 -3.33 -3.99
N GLU A 259 -9.47 -4.16 -3.18
CA GLU A 259 -8.01 -4.33 -3.21
C GLU A 259 -7.52 -4.81 -4.59
N ARG A 260 -8.32 -5.65 -5.28
CA ARG A 260 -8.06 -6.05 -6.66
C ARG A 260 -8.10 -4.87 -7.64
N ALA A 261 -9.11 -4.00 -7.55
CA ALA A 261 -9.20 -2.81 -8.39
C ALA A 261 -8.06 -1.82 -8.08
N ASP A 262 -7.70 -1.65 -6.80
CA ASP A 262 -6.61 -0.78 -6.35
C ASP A 262 -5.26 -1.23 -6.90
N LEU A 263 -4.97 -2.53 -6.91
CA LEU A 263 -3.74 -3.08 -7.53
C LEU A 263 -3.61 -2.69 -9.01
N ILE A 264 -4.73 -2.66 -9.75
CA ILE A 264 -4.74 -2.21 -11.15
C ILE A 264 -4.54 -0.69 -11.19
N GLY A 265 -5.22 0.07 -10.32
CA GLY A 265 -5.11 1.52 -10.20
C GLY A 265 -3.66 2.00 -9.93
N GLU A 266 -2.95 1.33 -9.03
CA GLU A 266 -1.52 1.58 -8.76
C GLU A 266 -0.66 1.38 -10.02
N ARG A 267 -0.96 0.32 -10.78
CA ARG A 267 -0.27 0.06 -12.05
C ARG A 267 -0.60 1.12 -13.10
N VAL A 268 -1.86 1.53 -13.19
CA VAL A 268 -2.32 2.62 -14.07
C VAL A 268 -1.53 3.90 -13.78
N ALA A 269 -1.44 4.30 -12.52
CA ALA A 269 -0.71 5.51 -12.12
C ALA A 269 0.77 5.45 -12.52
N THR A 270 1.40 4.27 -12.35
CA THR A 270 2.79 4.04 -12.75
C THR A 270 2.95 4.15 -14.27
N ILE A 271 2.17 3.39 -15.06
CA ILE A 271 2.29 3.38 -16.52
C ILE A 271 1.93 4.74 -17.12
N LYS A 272 0.92 5.44 -16.58
CA LYS A 272 0.60 6.81 -16.96
C LYS A 272 1.80 7.74 -16.79
N ARG A 273 2.41 7.76 -15.59
CA ARG A 273 3.60 8.58 -15.32
C ARG A 273 4.74 8.26 -16.26
N LEU A 274 5.01 6.98 -16.53
CA LEU A 274 6.03 6.57 -17.50
C LEU A 274 5.72 7.05 -18.92
N SER A 275 4.45 7.00 -19.33
CA SER A 275 4.00 7.50 -20.63
C SER A 275 4.14 9.02 -20.78
N GLU A 276 4.10 9.77 -19.67
CA GLU A 276 4.33 11.21 -19.61
C GLU A 276 5.83 11.56 -19.52
N THR A 277 6.65 10.62 -19.05
CA THR A 277 8.11 10.80 -18.83
C THR A 277 8.96 10.38 -20.03
N VAL A 278 8.53 9.37 -20.80
CA VAL A 278 9.34 8.87 -21.93
C VAL A 278 9.53 9.95 -22.99
N GLY A 279 10.80 10.19 -23.38
CA GLY A 279 11.17 11.19 -24.37
C GLY A 279 10.95 12.65 -23.94
N SER A 280 10.72 12.92 -22.65
CA SER A 280 10.74 14.28 -22.12
C SER A 280 12.19 14.72 -21.93
N ASP A 281 12.62 15.66 -22.77
CA ASP A 281 13.95 16.27 -22.80
C ASP A 281 13.95 17.69 -22.22
#